data_AF-A0A7X7ZA58-F1
#
_entry.id   AF-A0A7X7ZA58-F1
#
_cell.length_a   1.000
_cell.length_b   1.000
_cell.length_c   1.000
_cell.angle_alpha   90.00
_cell.angle_beta   90.00
_cell.angle_gamma   90.00
#
_symmetry.space_group_name_H-M   'P 1'
#
loop_
_entity.id
_entity.type
_entity.pdbx_description
1 polymer ?
#
loop_
_entity_poly.entity_id
_entity_poly.type
_entity_poly.pdbx_seq_one_letter_code
_entity_poly.pdbx_strand_id
1 'polypeptide(L)'
;MKKRILSAISIVLMGTLMVFVSCKEEQKNPPLIKDVEVTGDGPFIVKATILDDNGALKSAELFYKKSTETTFTTVNMVKGDANVYSAEIPAQDPTTVINYYIKAVNSVDLITFEPAGAPETTLQFEVGGINYKGIVLNEIWAGAPSDEEKFIELFNKTDKDIDISGVFFKRNGDAGDGVVGTIPDNTTLKAGKYYILGTKNNTTNPNDPNAPYDHSISKGFSAKKSILFEMFDPSGNRIDFFLRGSMDNLDSGVSDLAPKSYSRIPNGTGEWKAVDNATLRAENDPTGAMDIPND
;
A
#
# COMPACT_ATOMS: atom_id res chain seq x y z
N MET A 1 -51.65 -10.35 -99.47
CA MET A 1 -51.61 -10.41 -97.99
C MET A 1 -50.22 -10.06 -97.50
N LYS A 2 -50.15 -9.10 -96.57
CA LYS A 2 -48.93 -8.67 -95.86
C LYS A 2 -48.34 -9.82 -95.05
N LYS A 3 -47.02 -9.95 -95.01
CA LYS A 3 -46.26 -10.28 -93.78
C LYS A 3 -44.80 -9.81 -93.93
N ARG A 4 -44.47 -8.78 -93.15
CA ARG A 4 -43.13 -8.29 -92.87
C ARG A 4 -42.50 -9.17 -91.79
N ILE A 5 -41.21 -9.50 -91.88
CA ILE A 5 -40.39 -9.84 -90.72
C ILE A 5 -39.09 -9.05 -90.83
N LEU A 6 -38.91 -8.13 -89.88
CA LEU A 6 -37.71 -7.33 -89.62
C LEU A 6 -36.62 -8.23 -89.05
N SER A 7 -35.39 -8.07 -89.51
CA SER A 7 -34.18 -8.58 -88.83
C SER A 7 -33.70 -7.51 -87.84
N ALA A 8 -33.56 -7.89 -86.57
CA ALA A 8 -33.15 -7.00 -85.48
C ALA A 8 -31.62 -6.96 -85.36
N ILE A 9 -31.07 -5.75 -85.43
CA ILE A 9 -29.67 -5.42 -85.14
C ILE A 9 -29.50 -5.41 -83.62
N SER A 10 -28.63 -6.27 -83.09
CA SER A 10 -28.21 -6.22 -81.68
C SER A 10 -27.15 -5.14 -81.50
N ILE A 11 -27.49 -4.07 -80.77
CA ILE A 11 -26.55 -3.08 -80.24
C ILE A 11 -26.16 -3.54 -78.84
N VAL A 12 -24.91 -3.97 -78.67
CA VAL A 12 -24.32 -4.24 -77.36
C VAL A 12 -23.83 -2.92 -76.78
N LEU A 13 -24.56 -2.39 -75.79
CA LEU A 13 -24.17 -1.22 -75.03
C LEU A 13 -23.34 -1.67 -73.82
N MET A 14 -22.02 -1.56 -73.92
CA MET A 14 -21.08 -1.93 -72.86
C MET A 14 -21.05 -0.82 -71.81
N GLY A 15 -21.89 -0.94 -70.77
CA GLY A 15 -21.88 -0.04 -69.62
C GLY A 15 -20.71 -0.38 -68.68
N THR A 16 -19.68 0.47 -68.66
CA THR A 16 -18.63 0.43 -67.62
C THR A 16 -19.22 0.88 -66.29
N LEU A 17 -19.39 -0.07 -65.38
CA LEU A 17 -19.76 0.18 -63.98
C LEU A 17 -18.52 0.72 -63.25
N MET A 18 -18.44 2.04 -63.04
CA MET A 18 -17.46 2.62 -62.10
C MET A 18 -17.89 2.26 -60.67
N VAL A 19 -17.17 1.32 -60.06
CA VAL A 19 -17.28 1.05 -58.63
C VAL A 19 -16.46 2.11 -57.91
N PHE A 20 -17.12 3.12 -57.35
CA PHE A 20 -16.48 4.02 -56.39
C PHE A 20 -16.28 3.26 -55.08
N VAL A 21 -15.09 2.70 -54.88
CA VAL A 21 -14.65 2.27 -53.54
C VAL A 21 -14.40 3.55 -52.75
N SER A 22 -15.39 3.99 -51.97
CA SER A 22 -15.15 4.95 -50.90
C SER A 22 -14.32 4.24 -49.83
N CYS A 23 -12.99 4.31 -49.94
CA CYS A 23 -12.12 4.11 -48.80
C CYS A 23 -12.49 5.20 -47.80
N LYS A 24 -13.26 4.86 -46.76
CA LYS A 24 -13.29 5.70 -45.56
C LYS A 24 -11.86 5.71 -45.03
N GLU A 25 -11.23 6.88 -44.99
CA GLU A 25 -9.99 7.00 -44.23
C GLU A 25 -10.28 6.58 -42.79
N GLU A 26 -9.55 5.57 -42.33
CA GLU A 26 -9.66 5.08 -40.96
C GLU A 26 -9.11 6.15 -40.04
N GLN A 27 -9.98 6.69 -39.17
CA GLN A 27 -9.62 7.73 -38.22
C GLN A 27 -8.46 7.25 -37.33
N LYS A 28 -7.35 7.98 -37.34
CA LYS A 28 -6.15 7.69 -36.55
C LYS A 28 -6.31 8.26 -35.14
N ASN A 29 -6.03 7.45 -34.12
CA ASN A 29 -6.18 7.82 -32.71
C ASN A 29 -4.82 7.96 -32.03
N PRO A 30 -4.67 8.81 -31.00
CA PRO A 30 -3.45 8.83 -30.20
C PRO A 30 -3.31 7.51 -29.38
N PRO A 31 -2.09 7.14 -28.92
CA PRO A 31 -1.90 5.99 -28.05
C PRO A 31 -2.76 6.06 -26.79
N LEU A 32 -3.15 4.91 -26.24
CA LEU A 32 -3.76 4.83 -24.92
C LEU A 32 -2.74 4.32 -23.90
N ILE A 33 -2.41 5.15 -22.91
CA ILE A 33 -1.60 4.77 -21.75
C ILE A 33 -2.54 4.40 -20.60
N LYS A 34 -2.31 3.25 -19.96
CA LYS A 34 -3.07 2.80 -18.79
C LYS A 34 -2.25 1.87 -17.91
N ASP A 35 -2.80 1.51 -16.74
CA ASP A 35 -2.21 0.55 -15.81
C ASP A 35 -0.78 0.96 -15.41
N VAL A 36 -0.59 2.25 -15.08
CA VAL A 36 0.70 2.79 -14.67
C VAL A 36 1.02 2.33 -13.24
N GLU A 37 2.16 1.68 -13.05
CA GLU A 37 2.63 1.21 -11.75
C GLU A 37 4.12 1.50 -11.54
N VAL A 38 4.52 1.70 -10.29
CA VAL A 38 5.92 1.77 -9.87
C VAL A 38 6.19 0.60 -8.94
N THR A 39 7.25 -0.16 -9.25
CA THR A 39 7.67 -1.32 -8.46
C THR A 39 9.15 -1.21 -8.09
N GLY A 40 9.58 -2.01 -7.11
CA GLY A 40 10.96 -2.00 -6.61
C GLY A 40 11.15 -1.10 -5.37
N ASP A 41 12.28 -1.31 -4.70
CA ASP A 41 12.76 -0.55 -3.54
C ASP A 41 14.01 0.28 -3.87
N GLY A 42 14.37 0.36 -5.16
CA GLY A 42 15.58 1.00 -5.66
C GLY A 42 16.51 -0.02 -6.33
N PRO A 43 16.72 0.05 -7.66
CA PRO A 43 16.08 0.96 -8.60
C PRO A 43 14.56 0.72 -8.71
N PHE A 44 13.83 1.76 -9.13
CA PHE A 44 12.38 1.71 -9.30
C PHE A 44 12.03 1.45 -10.77
N ILE A 45 11.14 0.50 -11.03
CA ILE A 45 10.68 0.17 -12.37
C ILE A 45 9.28 0.76 -12.57
N VAL A 46 9.19 1.75 -13.45
CA VAL A 46 7.91 2.31 -13.90
C VAL A 46 7.42 1.49 -15.09
N LYS A 47 6.21 0.94 -14.99
CA LYS A 47 5.54 0.20 -16.06
C LYS A 47 4.26 0.88 -16.47
N ALA A 48 3.91 0.74 -17.74
CA ALA A 48 2.60 1.12 -18.26
C ALA A 48 2.21 0.21 -19.43
N THR A 49 0.92 -0.09 -19.57
CA THR A 49 0.39 -0.71 -20.78
C THR A 49 0.09 0.39 -21.79
N ILE A 50 0.70 0.32 -22.98
CA ILE A 50 0.48 1.31 -24.05
C ILE A 50 -0.08 0.62 -25.28
N LEU A 51 -1.33 0.94 -25.62
CA LEU A 51 -2.06 0.40 -26.77
C LEU A 51 -2.10 1.43 -27.90
N ASP A 52 -1.92 1.00 -29.14
CA ASP A 52 -2.00 1.87 -30.32
C ASP A 52 -2.61 1.10 -31.52
N ASP A 53 -3.49 1.76 -32.26
CA ASP A 53 -4.18 1.23 -33.44
C ASP A 53 -3.51 1.63 -34.77
N ASN A 54 -2.35 2.33 -34.70
CA ASN A 54 -1.57 2.81 -35.84
C ASN A 54 -0.26 2.02 -36.03
N GLY A 55 -0.08 0.94 -35.27
CA GLY A 55 1.05 0.02 -35.38
C GLY A 55 2.06 0.18 -34.24
N ALA A 56 3.35 0.06 -34.56
CA ALA A 56 4.40 0.25 -33.56
C ALA A 56 4.52 1.72 -33.17
N LEU A 57 4.72 1.99 -31.88
CA LEU A 57 4.99 3.33 -31.39
C LEU A 57 6.30 3.86 -31.98
N LYS A 58 6.33 5.16 -32.23
CA LYS A 58 7.54 5.90 -32.57
C LYS A 58 8.41 6.13 -31.34
N SER A 59 7.80 6.44 -30.20
CA SER A 59 8.49 6.49 -28.90
C SER A 59 7.55 6.23 -27.72
N ALA A 60 8.14 5.76 -26.62
CA ALA A 60 7.57 5.76 -25.29
C ALA A 60 8.67 6.23 -24.33
N GLU A 61 8.42 7.30 -23.59
CA GLU A 61 9.43 8.01 -22.80
C GLU A 61 8.89 8.25 -21.38
N LEU A 62 9.70 7.92 -20.38
CA LEU A 62 9.49 8.30 -18.98
C LEU A 62 10.25 9.59 -18.70
N PHE A 63 9.58 10.55 -18.06
CA PHE A 63 10.18 11.78 -17.55
C PHE A 63 10.06 11.75 -16.03
N TYR A 64 11.18 11.87 -15.31
CA TYR A 64 11.16 11.91 -13.83
C TYR A 64 12.11 12.97 -13.27
N LYS A 65 11.83 13.43 -12.05
CA LYS A 65 12.70 14.32 -11.28
C LYS A 65 12.41 14.20 -9.79
N LYS A 66 13.36 14.62 -8.95
CA LYS A 66 13.06 14.87 -7.53
C LYS A 66 12.13 16.07 -7.42
N SER A 67 11.26 16.10 -6.41
CA SER A 67 10.35 17.23 -6.17
C SER A 67 11.09 18.56 -5.97
N THR A 68 12.34 18.50 -5.51
CA THR A 68 13.25 19.65 -5.33
C THR A 68 13.90 20.15 -6.62
N GLU A 69 13.77 19.41 -7.73
CA GLU A 69 14.40 19.72 -9.00
C GLU A 69 13.40 20.39 -9.97
N THR A 70 13.93 21.24 -10.85
CA THR A 70 13.12 21.93 -11.86
C THR A 70 13.10 21.19 -13.21
N THR A 71 14.14 20.45 -13.54
CA THR A 71 14.33 19.77 -14.82
C THR A 71 14.05 18.26 -14.72
N PHE A 72 13.37 17.70 -15.72
CA PHE A 72 13.15 16.27 -15.84
C PHE A 72 14.34 15.56 -16.50
N THR A 73 14.67 14.38 -15.99
CA THR A 73 15.47 13.36 -16.68
C THR A 73 14.55 12.54 -17.57
N THR A 74 14.97 12.26 -18.81
CA THR A 74 14.21 11.45 -19.77
C THR A 74 14.85 10.08 -19.96
N VAL A 75 14.04 9.03 -19.91
CA VAL A 75 14.44 7.64 -20.12
C VAL A 75 13.52 7.00 -21.15
N ASN A 76 14.07 6.35 -22.18
CA ASN A 76 13.27 5.58 -23.12
C ASN A 76 12.70 4.35 -22.42
N MET A 77 11.40 4.11 -22.57
CA MET A 77 10.76 2.89 -22.10
C MET A 77 10.99 1.76 -23.10
N VAL A 78 11.31 0.57 -22.58
CA VAL A 78 11.54 -0.65 -23.36
C VAL A 78 10.23 -1.44 -23.43
N LYS A 79 9.83 -1.84 -24.64
CA LYS A 79 8.66 -2.70 -24.85
C LYS A 79 8.96 -4.13 -24.40
N GLY A 80 8.13 -4.66 -23.51
CA GLY A 80 8.06 -6.07 -23.13
C GLY A 80 6.82 -6.77 -23.69
N ASP A 81 6.43 -7.86 -23.02
CA ASP A 81 5.26 -8.65 -23.39
C ASP A 81 3.95 -7.90 -23.16
N ALA A 82 2.88 -8.32 -23.86
CA ALA A 82 1.52 -7.79 -23.69
C ALA A 82 1.39 -6.25 -23.80
N ASN A 83 2.28 -5.61 -24.58
CA ASN A 83 2.36 -4.14 -24.72
C ASN A 83 2.67 -3.39 -23.41
N VAL A 84 3.32 -4.05 -22.47
CA VAL A 84 3.86 -3.40 -21.27
C VAL A 84 5.19 -2.75 -21.62
N TYR A 85 5.31 -1.46 -21.38
CA TYR A 85 6.55 -0.70 -21.53
C TYR A 85 7.12 -0.42 -20.15
N SER A 86 8.45 -0.51 -19.99
CA SER A 86 9.12 -0.28 -18.71
C SER A 86 10.34 0.63 -18.83
N ALA A 87 10.55 1.50 -17.85
CA ALA A 87 11.78 2.27 -17.67
C ALA A 87 12.23 2.24 -16.20
N GLU A 88 13.53 2.37 -16.00
CA GLU A 88 14.16 2.36 -14.68
C GLU A 88 14.44 3.79 -14.20
N ILE A 89 14.11 4.07 -12.94
CA ILE A 89 14.59 5.21 -12.17
C ILE A 89 15.66 4.67 -11.21
N PRO A 90 16.91 5.16 -11.24
CA PRO A 90 17.95 4.72 -10.32
C PRO A 90 17.53 4.84 -8.86
N ALA A 91 18.14 4.05 -7.97
CA ALA A 91 17.90 4.16 -6.53
C ALA A 91 18.05 5.61 -6.04
N GLN A 92 17.18 6.01 -5.12
CA GLN A 92 17.10 7.36 -4.56
C GLN A 92 17.18 7.26 -3.03
N ASP A 93 17.46 8.36 -2.36
CA ASP A 93 17.50 8.38 -0.90
C ASP A 93 16.08 8.23 -0.32
N PRO A 94 15.90 7.54 0.84
CA PRO A 94 14.61 7.48 1.54
C PRO A 94 13.99 8.86 1.74
N THR A 95 12.66 8.92 1.77
CA THR A 95 11.83 10.14 1.83
C THR A 95 11.89 11.06 0.60
N THR A 96 12.71 10.72 -0.41
CA THR A 96 12.74 11.50 -1.66
C THR A 96 11.40 11.37 -2.39
N VAL A 97 10.72 12.49 -2.61
CA VAL A 97 9.53 12.52 -3.47
C VAL A 97 9.97 12.62 -4.93
N ILE A 98 9.55 11.66 -5.74
CA ILE A 98 9.80 11.63 -7.19
C ILE A 98 8.53 11.99 -7.92
N ASN A 99 8.61 13.00 -8.79
CA ASN A 99 7.57 13.40 -9.71
C ASN A 99 7.89 12.85 -11.09
N TYR A 100 6.91 12.25 -11.76
CA TYR A 100 7.10 11.65 -13.07
C TYR A 100 5.84 11.70 -13.96
N TYR A 101 6.05 11.52 -15.26
CA TYR A 101 5.00 11.33 -16.25
C TYR A 101 5.52 10.51 -17.45
N ILE A 102 4.60 9.95 -18.24
CA ILE A 102 4.92 9.18 -19.44
C ILE A 102 4.42 9.92 -20.68
N LYS A 103 5.18 9.87 -21.76
CA LYS A 103 4.78 10.34 -23.09
C LYS A 103 4.89 9.20 -24.09
N ALA A 104 3.84 8.96 -24.87
CA ALA A 104 3.84 8.03 -25.99
C ALA A 104 3.55 8.77 -27.29
N VAL A 105 4.27 8.42 -28.35
CA VAL A 105 4.08 8.95 -29.71
C VAL A 105 3.92 7.78 -30.66
N ASN A 106 2.85 7.76 -31.46
CA ASN A 106 2.66 6.70 -32.45
C ASN A 106 3.31 7.00 -33.81
N SER A 107 3.13 6.07 -34.75
CA SER A 107 3.70 6.11 -36.10
C SER A 107 3.22 7.30 -36.95
N VAL A 108 2.12 7.94 -36.56
CA VAL A 108 1.50 9.10 -37.24
C VAL A 108 1.63 10.39 -36.43
N ASP A 109 2.57 10.44 -35.48
CA ASP A 109 2.91 11.62 -34.67
C ASP A 109 1.79 12.12 -33.74
N LEU A 110 0.80 11.29 -33.42
CA LEU A 110 -0.16 11.58 -32.36
C LEU A 110 0.43 11.23 -30.99
N ILE A 111 0.14 12.07 -30.00
CA ILE A 111 0.79 12.09 -28.68
C ILE A 111 -0.24 11.85 -27.58
N THR A 112 0.14 11.05 -26.58
CA THR A 112 -0.55 10.95 -25.30
C THR A 112 0.43 11.14 -24.16
N PHE A 113 -0.01 11.87 -23.13
CA PHE A 113 0.68 12.01 -21.86
C PHE A 113 -0.11 11.30 -20.76
N GLU A 114 0.60 10.75 -19.77
CA GLU A 114 0.00 10.28 -18.52
C GLU A 114 0.79 10.84 -17.32
N PRO A 115 0.18 11.73 -16.50
CA PRO A 115 -1.20 12.20 -16.63
C PRO A 115 -1.37 13.15 -17.82
N ALA A 116 -2.60 13.29 -18.31
CA ALA A 116 -2.90 14.09 -19.52
C ALA A 116 -2.50 15.58 -19.44
N GLY A 117 -2.31 16.12 -18.22
CA GLY A 117 -1.89 17.51 -17.98
C GLY A 117 -0.37 17.69 -17.83
N ALA A 118 0.45 16.71 -18.20
CA ALA A 118 1.90 16.84 -18.14
C ALA A 118 2.42 17.86 -19.19
N PRO A 119 3.52 18.60 -18.88
CA PRO A 119 4.34 18.49 -17.68
C PRO A 119 3.84 19.27 -16.47
N GLU A 120 2.74 20.03 -16.57
CA GLU A 120 2.20 20.83 -15.47
C GLU A 120 1.67 19.97 -14.32
N THR A 121 1.11 18.79 -14.63
CA THR A 121 0.74 17.77 -13.63
C THR A 121 1.60 16.52 -13.76
N THR A 122 1.88 15.89 -12.62
CA THR A 122 2.71 14.69 -12.54
C THR A 122 2.07 13.64 -11.64
N LEU A 123 2.35 12.38 -11.91
CA LEU A 123 2.26 11.33 -10.90
C LEU A 123 3.42 11.50 -9.91
N GLN A 124 3.26 10.98 -8.69
CA GLN A 124 4.33 11.02 -7.69
C GLN A 124 4.39 9.74 -6.85
N PHE A 125 5.58 9.42 -6.36
CA PHE A 125 5.78 8.45 -5.28
C PHE A 125 6.88 8.95 -4.34
N GLU A 126 6.85 8.49 -3.08
CA GLU A 126 7.91 8.74 -2.12
C GLU A 126 8.81 7.50 -1.99
N VAL A 127 10.10 7.72 -2.16
CA VAL A 127 11.13 6.69 -2.08
C VAL A 127 11.23 6.19 -0.67
N GLY A 128 11.13 4.87 -0.50
CA GLY A 128 11.25 4.29 0.83
C GLY A 128 10.15 4.76 1.78
N GLY A 129 8.95 5.06 1.28
CA GLY A 129 7.78 5.17 2.14
C GLY A 129 7.73 3.93 3.03
N ILE A 130 8.00 4.11 4.31
CA ILE A 130 8.15 2.99 5.24
C ILE A 130 6.80 2.26 5.24
N ASN A 131 6.82 0.96 4.89
CA ASN A 131 5.60 0.16 4.91
C ASN A 131 5.26 -0.20 6.36
N TYR A 132 4.73 0.77 7.10
CA TYR A 132 4.33 0.57 8.47
C TYR A 132 3.23 -0.49 8.62
N LYS A 133 2.46 -0.84 7.56
CA LYS A 133 1.47 -1.94 7.61
C LYS A 133 2.10 -3.32 7.82
N GLY A 134 3.42 -3.43 7.66
CA GLY A 134 4.23 -4.57 8.05
C GLY A 134 4.45 -4.70 9.56
N ILE A 135 4.14 -3.65 10.33
CA ILE A 135 4.20 -3.63 11.78
C ILE A 135 2.78 -3.70 12.33
N VAL A 136 2.55 -4.63 13.26
CA VAL A 136 1.24 -4.89 13.83
C VAL A 136 1.32 -5.01 15.34
N LEU A 137 0.22 -4.70 16.03
CA LEU A 137 0.05 -5.06 17.43
C LEU A 137 -0.08 -6.59 17.49
N ASN A 138 0.70 -7.25 18.34
CA ASN A 138 0.76 -8.71 18.41
C ASN A 138 0.22 -9.27 19.73
N GLU A 139 0.50 -8.60 20.85
CA GLU A 139 0.06 -9.03 22.17
C GLU A 139 -0.22 -7.83 23.08
N ILE A 140 -1.24 -7.95 23.94
CA ILE A 140 -1.56 -7.00 25.00
C ILE A 140 -1.74 -7.78 26.29
N TRP A 141 -0.70 -7.75 27.14
CA TRP A 141 -0.65 -8.46 28.41
C TRP A 141 -1.24 -7.61 29.55
N ALA A 142 -2.56 -7.40 29.50
CA ALA A 142 -3.30 -6.56 30.46
C ALA A 142 -3.67 -7.28 31.77
N GLY A 143 -3.67 -8.61 31.75
CA GLY A 143 -4.05 -9.51 32.83
C GLY A 143 -2.94 -9.87 33.82
N ALA A 144 -1.76 -9.28 33.66
CA ALA A 144 -0.56 -9.61 34.42
C ALA A 144 -0.77 -9.54 35.96
N PRO A 145 -0.06 -10.37 36.74
CA PRO A 145 -0.14 -10.37 38.21
C PRO A 145 0.24 -9.02 38.84
N SER A 146 1.18 -8.28 38.23
CA SER A 146 1.58 -6.94 38.65
C SER A 146 1.51 -5.93 37.49
N ASP A 147 1.55 -4.63 37.79
CA ASP A 147 1.57 -3.60 36.74
C ASP A 147 2.92 -3.55 36.00
N GLU A 148 4.01 -3.91 36.66
CA GLU A 148 5.36 -3.94 36.10
C GLU A 148 5.51 -5.05 35.03
N GLU A 149 4.74 -6.12 35.16
CA GLU A 149 4.69 -7.22 34.18
C GLU A 149 3.87 -6.89 32.94
N LYS A 150 3.06 -5.83 32.94
CA LYS A 150 2.18 -5.51 31.80
C LYS A 150 2.96 -4.90 30.65
N PHE A 151 2.70 -5.42 29.45
CA PHE A 151 3.32 -4.95 28.21
C PHE A 151 2.34 -4.96 27.03
N ILE A 152 2.75 -4.29 25.96
CA ILE A 152 2.24 -4.44 24.60
C ILE A 152 3.40 -4.91 23.73
N GLU A 153 3.16 -5.86 22.85
CA GLU A 153 4.12 -6.33 21.88
C GLU A 153 3.73 -5.91 20.47
N LEU A 154 4.70 -5.38 19.72
CA LEU A 154 4.62 -5.19 18.29
C LEU A 154 5.36 -6.32 17.58
N PHE A 155 4.92 -6.69 16.38
CA PHE A 155 5.59 -7.66 15.54
C PHE A 155 5.81 -7.12 14.13
N ASN A 156 7.04 -7.28 13.61
CA ASN A 156 7.33 -7.06 12.19
C ASN A 156 7.07 -8.35 11.42
N LYS A 157 5.94 -8.43 10.73
CA LYS A 157 5.54 -9.60 9.95
C LYS A 157 6.18 -9.67 8.55
N THR A 158 7.06 -8.72 8.22
CA THR A 158 7.76 -8.68 6.94
C THR A 158 9.09 -9.41 7.01
N ASP A 159 9.67 -9.66 5.85
CA ASP A 159 11.01 -10.20 5.64
C ASP A 159 12.09 -9.10 5.59
N LYS A 160 11.74 -7.84 5.91
CA LYS A 160 12.65 -6.70 5.89
C LYS A 160 12.72 -6.00 7.24
N ASP A 161 13.87 -5.41 7.52
CA ASP A 161 14.03 -4.49 8.64
C ASP A 161 13.24 -3.21 8.37
N ILE A 162 12.53 -2.71 9.38
CA ILE A 162 11.69 -1.51 9.27
C ILE A 162 12.16 -0.49 10.30
N ASP A 163 12.44 0.73 9.84
CA ASP A 163 12.61 1.87 10.74
C ASP A 163 11.24 2.23 11.34
N ILE A 164 11.14 2.18 12.67
CA ILE A 164 9.92 2.46 13.42
C ILE A 164 10.06 3.74 14.26
N SER A 165 11.09 4.55 13.99
CA SER A 165 11.28 5.85 14.62
C SER A 165 10.03 6.74 14.47
N GLY A 166 9.60 7.36 15.57
CA GLY A 166 8.46 8.28 15.56
C GLY A 166 7.08 7.62 15.47
N VAL A 167 6.98 6.29 15.33
CA VAL A 167 5.70 5.58 15.50
C VAL A 167 5.14 5.91 16.87
N PHE A 168 3.87 6.28 16.96
CA PHE A 168 3.27 6.75 18.20
C PHE A 168 1.93 6.06 18.50
N PHE A 169 1.55 6.10 19.77
CA PHE A 169 0.43 5.34 20.29
C PHE A 169 -0.61 6.23 20.94
N LYS A 170 -1.87 5.87 20.81
CA LYS A 170 -2.98 6.48 21.54
C LYS A 170 -3.79 5.43 22.30
N ARG A 171 -4.45 5.87 23.38
CA ARG A 171 -5.33 5.02 24.19
C ARG A 171 -6.64 5.75 24.50
N ASN A 172 -7.76 5.06 24.31
CA ASN A 172 -9.10 5.45 24.75
C ASN A 172 -9.58 6.88 24.39
N GLY A 173 -8.96 7.56 23.42
CA GLY A 173 -9.30 8.94 23.07
C GLY A 173 -9.06 9.97 24.20
N ASP A 174 -8.09 9.70 25.10
CA ASP A 174 -7.77 10.56 26.25
C ASP A 174 -7.54 12.04 25.84
N ALA A 175 -7.99 12.99 26.67
CA ALA A 175 -7.95 14.44 26.39
C ALA A 175 -6.52 14.99 26.18
N GLY A 176 -6.33 15.83 25.16
CA GLY A 176 -5.03 16.29 24.64
C GLY A 176 -4.81 15.83 23.20
N ASP A 177 -3.57 15.71 22.73
CA ASP A 177 -3.30 15.01 21.45
C ASP A 177 -3.54 13.48 21.55
N GLY A 178 -3.74 12.97 22.77
CA GLY A 178 -4.05 11.58 23.09
C GLY A 178 -2.85 10.63 23.00
N VAL A 179 -1.63 11.16 22.81
CA VAL A 179 -0.42 10.36 22.63
C VAL A 179 0.07 9.83 23.98
N VAL A 180 0.21 8.51 24.08
CA VAL A 180 0.65 7.84 25.31
C VAL A 180 2.10 7.35 25.24
N GLY A 181 2.71 7.34 24.06
CA GLY A 181 4.12 7.05 23.85
C GLY A 181 4.52 7.19 22.38
N THR A 182 5.80 7.43 22.14
CA THR A 182 6.40 7.57 20.80
C THR A 182 7.71 6.79 20.80
N ILE A 183 7.94 5.98 19.77
CA ILE A 183 9.17 5.22 19.60
C ILE A 183 10.33 6.19 19.32
N PRO A 184 11.47 6.10 20.04
CA PRO A 184 12.60 7.00 19.85
C PRO A 184 13.21 6.95 18.44
N ASP A 185 13.88 8.03 18.06
CA ASP A 185 14.67 8.08 16.83
C ASP A 185 15.74 7.00 16.77
N ASN A 186 16.10 6.60 15.55
CA ASN A 186 17.09 5.56 15.26
C ASN A 186 16.69 4.16 15.76
N THR A 187 15.39 3.87 15.76
CA THR A 187 14.87 2.57 16.17
C THR A 187 14.49 1.74 14.95
N THR A 188 15.17 0.61 14.75
CA THR A 188 14.84 -0.35 13.68
C THR A 188 14.29 -1.64 14.27
N LEU A 189 13.09 -2.03 13.84
CA LEU A 189 12.52 -3.34 14.14
C LEU A 189 12.89 -4.34 13.05
N LYS A 190 13.73 -5.30 13.41
CA LYS A 190 14.25 -6.33 12.50
C LYS A 190 13.14 -7.23 11.95
N ALA A 191 13.36 -7.77 10.75
CA ALA A 191 12.45 -8.73 10.11
C ALA A 191 12.08 -9.89 11.04
N GLY A 192 10.79 -10.19 11.18
CA GLY A 192 10.30 -11.28 12.04
C GLY A 192 10.63 -11.12 13.53
N LYS A 193 10.94 -9.90 14.01
CA LYS A 193 11.23 -9.61 15.42
C LYS A 193 10.13 -8.80 16.09
N TYR A 194 10.27 -8.71 17.41
CA TYR A 194 9.32 -8.09 18.33
C TYR A 194 9.87 -6.79 18.91
N TYR A 195 8.97 -5.87 19.25
CA TYR A 195 9.30 -4.65 20.00
C TYR A 195 8.34 -4.51 21.18
N ILE A 196 8.89 -4.42 22.39
CA ILE A 196 8.10 -4.48 23.62
C ILE A 196 7.95 -3.10 24.23
N LEU A 197 6.70 -2.72 24.48
CA LEU A 197 6.32 -1.52 25.21
C LEU A 197 5.84 -1.91 26.60
N GLY A 198 6.60 -1.59 27.63
CA GLY A 198 6.08 -1.65 29.00
C GLY A 198 5.04 -0.55 29.24
N THR A 199 4.30 -0.67 30.34
CA THR A 199 3.25 0.31 30.69
C THR A 199 3.66 1.22 31.84
N LYS A 200 2.95 2.34 32.02
CA LYS A 200 3.19 3.32 33.10
C LYS A 200 4.66 3.81 33.18
N ASN A 201 5.28 4.05 32.03
CA ASN A 201 6.69 4.44 31.89
C ASN A 201 7.70 3.39 32.42
N ASN A 202 7.29 2.12 32.55
CA ASN A 202 8.19 1.05 32.95
C ASN A 202 8.90 0.44 31.74
N THR A 203 10.23 0.35 31.77
CA THR A 203 11.04 -0.40 30.81
C THR A 203 11.71 -1.64 31.44
N THR A 204 11.50 -1.89 32.73
CA THR A 204 12.05 -3.06 33.40
C THR A 204 11.16 -4.27 33.16
N ASN A 205 11.74 -5.36 32.70
CA ASN A 205 11.10 -6.67 32.70
C ASN A 205 11.40 -7.36 34.05
N PRO A 206 10.43 -7.49 34.96
CA PRO A 206 10.66 -8.08 36.28
C PRO A 206 10.96 -9.59 36.22
N ASN A 207 10.57 -10.26 35.13
CA ASN A 207 10.76 -11.70 34.97
C ASN A 207 12.09 -12.06 34.28
N ASP A 208 12.71 -11.11 33.58
CA ASP A 208 14.08 -11.24 33.05
C ASP A 208 14.80 -9.88 33.01
N PRO A 209 15.58 -9.54 34.04
CA PRO A 209 16.33 -8.29 34.09
C PRO A 209 17.37 -8.11 32.98
N ASN A 210 17.80 -9.18 32.30
CA ASN A 210 18.74 -9.10 31.18
C ASN A 210 18.05 -8.82 29.84
N ALA A 211 16.71 -8.87 29.81
CA ALA A 211 15.88 -8.60 28.66
C ALA A 211 14.80 -7.55 29.02
N PRO A 212 15.18 -6.30 29.29
CA PRO A 212 14.23 -5.22 29.54
C PRO A 212 13.32 -4.98 28.34
N TYR A 213 12.19 -4.32 28.58
CA TYR A 213 11.32 -3.84 27.51
C TYR A 213 12.05 -2.77 26.70
N ASP A 214 11.78 -2.74 25.39
CA ASP A 214 12.49 -1.87 24.44
C ASP A 214 12.12 -0.40 24.65
N HIS A 215 10.86 -0.13 24.99
CA HIS A 215 10.39 1.19 25.39
C HIS A 215 9.15 1.09 26.30
N SER A 216 8.44 2.20 26.49
CA SER A 216 7.25 2.24 27.32
C SER A 216 6.22 3.25 26.84
N ILE A 217 4.97 3.03 27.23
CA ILE A 217 3.91 4.02 27.19
C ILE A 217 3.60 4.53 28.61
N SER A 218 3.04 5.73 28.70
CA SER A 218 2.70 6.40 29.97
C SER A 218 1.44 5.86 30.66
N LYS A 219 0.59 5.10 29.95
CA LYS A 219 -0.67 4.55 30.46
C LYS A 219 -0.56 3.05 30.70
N GLY A 220 -1.43 2.54 31.58
CA GLY A 220 -1.59 1.10 31.82
C GLY A 220 -2.88 0.56 31.25
N PHE A 221 -3.02 -0.77 31.32
CA PHE A 221 -4.24 -1.48 30.93
C PHE A 221 -4.80 -2.30 32.08
N SER A 222 -6.08 -2.62 31.96
CA SER A 222 -6.79 -3.50 32.89
C SER A 222 -7.57 -4.53 32.08
N ALA A 223 -7.35 -5.81 32.33
CA ALA A 223 -8.15 -6.90 31.76
C ALA A 223 -9.64 -6.87 32.18
N LYS A 224 -10.01 -5.98 33.11
CA LYS A 224 -11.39 -5.77 33.58
C LYS A 224 -12.08 -4.57 32.93
N LYS A 225 -11.47 -3.95 31.92
CA LYS A 225 -11.99 -2.75 31.27
C LYS A 225 -11.96 -2.89 29.75
N SER A 226 -12.86 -2.17 29.08
CA SER A 226 -12.74 -1.92 27.65
C SER A 226 -11.50 -1.09 27.35
N ILE A 227 -10.88 -1.39 26.20
CA ILE A 227 -9.59 -0.82 25.78
C ILE A 227 -9.68 -0.55 24.29
N LEU A 228 -9.32 0.66 23.89
CA LEU A 228 -8.87 0.99 22.55
C LEU A 228 -7.38 1.35 22.65
N PHE A 229 -6.54 0.61 21.93
CA PHE A 229 -5.13 0.95 21.74
C PHE A 229 -4.85 1.08 20.24
N GLU A 230 -4.29 2.21 19.85
CA GLU A 230 -4.07 2.56 18.45
C GLU A 230 -2.60 2.90 18.20
N MET A 231 -2.10 2.44 17.06
CA MET A 231 -0.73 2.67 16.60
C MET A 231 -0.77 3.50 15.31
N PHE A 232 0.05 4.54 15.23
CA PHE A 232 0.10 5.50 14.12
C PHE A 232 1.53 5.67 13.58
N ASP A 233 1.64 5.92 12.28
CA ASP A 233 2.89 6.31 11.66
C ASP A 233 3.25 7.78 12.00
N PRO A 234 4.50 8.22 11.76
CA PRO A 234 4.91 9.61 12.06
C PRO A 234 4.12 10.68 11.31
N SER A 235 3.46 10.33 10.20
CA SER A 235 2.61 11.23 9.41
C SER A 235 1.18 11.31 9.95
N GLY A 236 0.83 10.51 10.96
CA GLY A 236 -0.47 10.47 11.60
C GLY A 236 -1.48 9.50 10.99
N ASN A 237 -1.07 8.63 10.06
CA ASN A 237 -1.95 7.58 9.56
C ASN A 237 -1.98 6.41 10.55
N ARG A 238 -3.17 5.88 10.83
CA ARG A 238 -3.31 4.70 11.70
C ARG A 238 -2.78 3.45 11.00
N ILE A 239 -1.87 2.76 11.68
CA ILE A 239 -1.23 1.52 11.21
C ILE A 239 -2.07 0.30 11.63
N ASP A 240 -2.37 0.19 12.92
CA ASP A 240 -3.12 -0.93 13.52
C ASP A 240 -3.83 -0.47 14.81
N PHE A 241 -4.77 -1.28 15.29
CA PHE A 241 -5.45 -1.05 16.56
C PHE A 241 -5.92 -2.35 17.21
N PHE A 242 -6.15 -2.28 18.51
CA PHE A 242 -6.86 -3.28 19.29
C PHE A 242 -8.04 -2.61 19.99
N LEU A 243 -9.21 -3.26 19.90
CA LEU A 243 -10.43 -2.84 20.58
C LEU A 243 -11.00 -4.02 21.37
N ARG A 244 -11.13 -3.86 22.69
CA ARG A 244 -11.96 -4.68 23.57
C ARG A 244 -13.16 -3.85 24.02
N GLY A 245 -14.37 -4.31 23.70
CA GLY A 245 -15.62 -3.58 23.97
C GLY A 245 -16.02 -2.72 22.77
N SER A 246 -16.62 -1.55 23.02
CA SER A 246 -17.10 -0.64 21.98
C SER A 246 -16.47 0.76 22.11
N MET A 247 -16.41 1.49 21.00
CA MET A 247 -16.03 2.90 20.98
C MET A 247 -16.91 3.78 21.88
N ASP A 248 -18.17 3.36 22.13
CA ASP A 248 -19.13 4.11 22.93
C ASP A 248 -18.94 3.92 24.45
N ASN A 249 -18.13 2.94 24.86
CA ASN A 249 -18.00 2.54 26.26
C ASN A 249 -16.55 2.35 26.72
N LEU A 250 -15.58 3.06 26.12
CA LEU A 250 -14.16 2.96 26.48
C LEU A 250 -13.89 3.20 27.98
N ASP A 251 -12.93 2.46 28.55
CA ASP A 251 -12.60 2.40 29.99
C ASP A 251 -13.74 1.96 30.94
N SER A 252 -14.88 1.52 30.41
CA SER A 252 -15.98 0.90 31.16
C SER A 252 -15.61 -0.50 31.63
N GLY A 253 -16.26 -0.98 32.69
CA GLY A 253 -15.99 -2.32 33.21
C GLY A 253 -16.45 -3.42 32.23
N VAL A 254 -15.52 -4.26 31.80
CA VAL A 254 -15.78 -5.46 31.01
C VAL A 254 -14.84 -6.56 31.51
N SER A 255 -15.38 -7.50 32.29
CA SER A 255 -14.57 -8.43 33.11
C SER A 255 -14.89 -9.90 32.90
N ASP A 256 -15.73 -10.20 31.91
CA ASP A 256 -16.11 -11.54 31.48
C ASP A 256 -14.91 -12.45 31.14
N LEU A 257 -13.84 -11.86 30.62
CA LEU A 257 -12.61 -12.57 30.28
C LEU A 257 -11.49 -12.39 31.31
N ALA A 258 -11.65 -11.54 32.32
CA ALA A 258 -10.57 -11.30 33.28
C ALA A 258 -10.23 -12.58 34.07
N PRO A 259 -8.94 -12.90 34.31
CA PRO A 259 -7.77 -12.07 34.08
C PRO A 259 -7.06 -12.33 32.72
N LYS A 260 -7.73 -12.90 31.72
CA LYS A 260 -7.09 -13.16 30.42
C LYS A 260 -6.59 -11.89 29.75
N SER A 261 -5.59 -12.07 28.91
CA SER A 261 -4.99 -11.07 28.04
C SER A 261 -5.32 -11.36 26.58
N TYR A 262 -4.70 -10.65 25.64
CA TYR A 262 -5.06 -10.76 24.22
C TYR A 262 -3.83 -10.94 23.34
N SER A 263 -3.91 -11.86 22.38
CA SER A 263 -2.84 -12.16 21.41
C SER A 263 -3.42 -12.38 20.02
N ARG A 264 -2.68 -12.01 18.96
CA ARG A 264 -3.00 -12.44 17.58
C ARG A 264 -2.48 -13.85 17.34
N ILE A 265 -3.35 -14.76 16.89
CA ILE A 265 -2.97 -16.17 16.70
C ILE A 265 -3.37 -16.64 15.30
N PRO A 266 -2.41 -16.92 14.39
CA PRO A 266 -0.95 -16.81 14.55
C PRO A 266 -0.44 -15.36 14.58
N ASN A 267 0.84 -15.17 14.92
CA ASN A 267 1.46 -13.84 15.04
C ASN A 267 1.17 -12.92 13.84
N GLY A 268 0.78 -11.69 14.16
CA GLY A 268 0.58 -10.58 13.24
C GLY A 268 -0.43 -10.73 12.10
N THR A 269 -1.01 -11.91 11.92
CA THR A 269 -1.93 -12.24 10.81
C THR A 269 -3.22 -12.86 11.30
N GLY A 270 -3.21 -13.47 12.48
CA GLY A 270 -4.37 -14.05 13.10
C GLY A 270 -5.33 -13.04 13.72
N GLU A 271 -6.53 -13.54 13.97
CA GLU A 271 -7.54 -12.86 14.79
C GLU A 271 -7.05 -12.72 16.23
N TRP A 272 -7.55 -11.70 16.93
CA TRP A 272 -7.31 -11.54 18.35
C TRP A 272 -8.05 -12.63 19.14
N LYS A 273 -7.33 -13.31 20.03
CA LYS A 273 -7.84 -14.30 20.97
C LYS A 273 -7.58 -13.88 22.40
N ALA A 274 -8.45 -14.27 23.31
CA ALA A 274 -8.17 -14.17 24.73
C ALA A 274 -7.31 -15.36 25.18
N VAL A 275 -6.24 -15.09 25.92
CA VAL A 275 -5.21 -16.06 26.33
C VAL A 275 -4.92 -16.00 27.82
N ASP A 276 -4.48 -17.13 28.38
CA ASP A 276 -4.12 -17.26 29.81
C ASP A 276 -2.65 -16.94 30.11
N ASN A 277 -1.78 -17.02 29.10
CA ASN A 277 -0.33 -16.88 29.26
C ASN A 277 0.22 -15.86 28.28
N ALA A 278 1.29 -15.18 28.71
CA ALA A 278 2.01 -14.26 27.85
C ALA A 278 3.03 -15.00 26.98
N THR A 279 3.32 -14.47 25.79
CA THR A 279 4.29 -15.04 24.84
C THR A 279 5.32 -13.99 24.43
N LEU A 280 5.81 -13.25 25.42
CA LEU A 280 6.79 -12.19 25.27
C LEU A 280 7.98 -12.61 24.38
N ARG A 281 8.16 -11.90 23.26
CA ARG A 281 9.23 -12.09 22.26
C ARG A 281 9.22 -13.47 21.59
N ALA A 282 8.07 -14.14 21.54
CA ALA A 282 7.91 -15.48 21.01
C ALA A 282 6.67 -15.62 20.11
N GLU A 283 6.52 -16.79 19.50
CA GLU A 283 5.28 -17.12 18.78
C GLU A 283 4.12 -17.25 19.77
N ASN A 284 2.99 -16.59 19.49
CA ASN A 284 1.81 -16.63 20.35
C ASN A 284 1.23 -18.05 20.39
N ASP A 285 1.05 -18.57 21.61
CA ASP A 285 0.62 -19.95 21.86
C ASP A 285 -0.90 -20.08 21.72
N PRO A 286 -1.41 -20.92 20.80
CA PRO A 286 -2.85 -21.18 20.64
C PRO A 286 -3.46 -21.97 21.81
N THR A 287 -2.67 -22.52 22.72
CA THR A 287 -3.16 -23.40 23.79
C THR A 287 -4.07 -22.65 24.75
N GLY A 288 -5.34 -23.07 24.84
CA GLY A 288 -6.33 -22.44 25.71
C GLY A 288 -6.86 -21.09 25.20
N ALA A 289 -6.48 -20.69 23.99
CA ALA A 289 -6.99 -19.49 23.34
C ALA A 289 -8.49 -19.60 23.07
N MET A 290 -9.21 -18.51 23.27
CA MET A 290 -10.65 -18.44 23.02
C MET A 290 -11.02 -17.19 22.22
N ASP A 291 -12.14 -17.24 21.52
CA ASP A 291 -12.69 -16.08 20.83
C ASP A 291 -13.06 -14.99 21.85
N ILE A 292 -12.80 -13.74 21.47
CA ILE A 292 -13.23 -12.58 22.23
C ILE A 292 -14.71 -12.33 21.88
N PRO A 293 -15.63 -12.31 22.86
CA PRO A 293 -17.03 -12.01 22.60
C PRO A 293 -17.19 -10.64 21.93
N ASN A 294 -18.11 -10.52 20.97
CA ASN A 294 -18.34 -9.30 20.18
C ASN A 294 -19.12 -8.20 20.94
N ASP A 295 -19.19 -8.27 22.27
CA ASP A 295 -20.04 -7.41 23.11
C ASP A 295 -19.24 -6.28 23.80
#